data_AF-A0A7G5MWJ0-F1
#
_entry.id   AF-A0A7G5MWJ0-F1
#
_cell.length_a   1.000
_cell.length_b   1.000
_cell.length_c   1.000
_cell.angle_alpha   90.00
_cell.angle_beta   90.00
_cell.angle_gamma   90.00
#
_symmetry.space_group_name_H-M   'P 1'
#
loop_
_entity.id
_entity.type
_entity.pdbx_description
1 polymer ?
#
loop_
_entity_poly.entity_id
_entity_poly.type
_entity_poly.pdbx_seq_one_letter_code
_entity_poly.pdbx_strand_id
1 'polypeptide(L)'
;MLHNAPCCRLVFRNAGLDNSVPVSKEAKKGWDYHCGHYYKTFSEYVRTVFSDGEIILKRVDEKFADRFGEKSLDILQEYLKTDFNLISGDAF
;
A
#
# COMPACT_ATOMS: atom_id res chain seq x y z
N MET A 1 11.67 -6.57 15.85
CA MET A 1 10.45 -6.57 14.98
C MET A 1 10.63 -5.49 13.92
N LEU A 2 10.48 -5.84 12.64
CA LEU A 2 10.76 -4.94 11.50
C LEU A 2 9.90 -3.66 11.49
N HIS A 3 8.75 -3.65 12.18
CA HIS A 3 7.86 -2.50 12.25
C HIS A 3 7.39 -2.30 13.70
N ASN A 4 7.64 -1.13 14.28
CA ASN A 4 7.23 -0.77 15.65
C ASN A 4 5.98 0.13 15.65
N ALA A 5 5.06 -0.14 14.72
CA ALA A 5 3.81 0.61 14.61
C ALA A 5 2.78 0.12 15.66
N PRO A 6 1.95 1.01 16.22
CA PRO A 6 0.92 0.64 17.21
C PRO A 6 -0.23 -0.19 16.60
N CYS A 7 -0.34 -0.25 15.27
CA CYS A 7 -1.29 -1.05 14.52
C CYS A 7 -0.59 -1.82 13.39
N CYS A 8 -1.25 -2.87 12.87
CA CYS A 8 -0.74 -3.75 11.81
C CYS A 8 0.57 -4.48 12.16
N ARG A 9 0.53 -5.31 13.23
CA ARG A 9 1.66 -6.16 13.62
C ARG A 9 1.80 -7.34 12.67
N LEU A 10 2.53 -7.15 11.57
CA LEU A 10 2.98 -8.24 10.71
C LEU A 10 4.08 -9.02 11.42
N VAL A 11 3.80 -10.28 11.79
CA VAL A 11 4.74 -11.16 12.49
C VAL A 11 5.27 -12.21 11.53
N PHE A 12 6.53 -12.08 11.14
CA PHE A 12 7.25 -13.13 10.42
C PHE A 12 7.77 -14.16 11.43
N ARG A 13 7.20 -15.38 11.41
CA ARG A 13 7.64 -16.49 12.27
C ARG A 13 8.75 -17.28 11.58
N ASN A 14 9.79 -17.67 12.33
CA ASN A 14 10.94 -18.46 11.84
C ASN A 14 11.69 -17.86 10.64
N ALA A 15 11.60 -16.53 10.44
CA ALA A 15 12.21 -15.89 9.27
C ALA A 15 13.72 -15.61 9.42
N GLY A 16 14.36 -16.07 10.50
CA GLY A 16 15.78 -15.76 10.77
C GLY A 16 16.07 -14.28 11.02
N LEU A 17 15.03 -13.47 11.25
CA LEU A 17 15.13 -12.03 11.49
C LEU A 17 15.28 -11.79 12.99
N ASP A 18 16.52 -11.66 13.47
CA ASP A 18 16.79 -11.17 14.81
C ASP A 18 16.98 -9.63 14.79
N ASN A 19 17.30 -9.04 15.94
CA ASN A 19 17.53 -7.59 16.03
C ASN A 19 18.91 -7.16 15.47
N SER A 20 19.71 -8.08 14.92
CA SER A 20 20.98 -7.74 14.25
C SER A 20 20.75 -7.20 12.84
N VAL A 21 19.58 -7.46 12.24
CA VAL A 21 19.23 -6.95 10.92
C VAL A 21 19.01 -5.44 10.99
N PRO A 22 19.81 -4.61 10.29
CA PRO A 22 19.61 -3.18 10.26
C PRO A 22 18.24 -2.86 9.66
N VAL A 23 17.44 -2.07 10.38
CA VAL A 23 16.16 -1.64 9.86
C VAL A 23 16.40 -0.51 8.86
N SER A 24 16.20 -0.79 7.57
CA SER A 24 16.28 0.24 6.53
C SER A 24 15.30 1.37 6.83
N LYS A 25 15.80 2.61 6.87
CA LYS A 25 14.96 3.80 7.00
C LYS A 25 14.04 3.97 5.79
N GLU A 26 14.49 3.52 4.62
CA GLU A 26 13.71 3.58 3.38
C GLU A 26 12.60 2.52 3.31
N ALA A 27 12.79 1.40 3.99
CA ALA A 27 11.79 0.34 4.12
C ALA A 27 10.65 0.70 5.08
N LYS A 28 10.81 1.72 5.92
CA LYS A 28 9.73 2.27 6.76
C LYS A 28 8.93 3.29 5.95
N LYS A 29 7.85 2.83 5.35
CA LYS A 29 6.94 3.68 4.59
C LYS A 29 5.83 4.27 5.47
N GLY A 30 5.27 5.39 5.02
CA GLY A 30 4.17 6.08 5.70
C GLY A 30 2.83 5.37 5.55
N TRP A 31 1.83 5.82 6.31
CA TRP A 31 0.47 5.31 6.24
C TRP A 31 -0.16 5.48 4.84
N ASP A 32 0.07 6.64 4.24
CA ASP A 32 -0.35 6.99 2.88
C ASP A 32 0.23 6.03 1.83
N TYR A 33 1.51 5.69 1.92
CA TYR A 33 2.14 4.70 1.04
C TYR A 33 1.45 3.33 1.14
N HIS A 34 1.14 2.86 2.36
CA HIS A 34 0.47 1.58 2.54
C HIS A 34 -0.94 1.59 1.95
N CYS A 35 -1.72 2.64 2.21
CA CYS A 35 -3.03 2.81 1.60
C CYS A 35 -2.96 2.84 0.07
N GLY A 36 -2.02 3.60 -0.49
CA GLY A 36 -1.79 3.71 -1.93
C GLY A 36 -1.45 2.37 -2.57
N HIS A 37 -0.58 1.57 -1.92
CA HIS A 37 -0.25 0.22 -2.38
C HIS A 37 -1.50 -0.68 -2.44
N TYR A 38 -2.25 -0.79 -1.34
CA TYR A 38 -3.47 -1.61 -1.32
C TYR A 38 -4.48 -1.13 -2.37
N TYR A 39 -4.71 0.17 -2.45
CA TYR A 39 -5.67 0.74 -3.41
C TYR A 39 -5.26 0.43 -4.85
N LYS A 40 -3.99 0.64 -5.22
CA LYS A 40 -3.50 0.33 -6.56
C LYS A 40 -3.69 -1.15 -6.90
N THR A 41 -3.19 -2.05 -6.04
CA THR A 41 -3.25 -3.50 -6.27
C THR A 41 -4.69 -3.98 -6.45
N PHE A 42 -5.61 -3.57 -5.56
CA PHE A 42 -7.01 -3.96 -5.70
C PHE A 42 -7.68 -3.32 -6.91
N SER A 43 -7.33 -2.08 -7.25
CA SER A 43 -7.88 -1.42 -8.43
C SER A 43 -7.48 -2.12 -9.74
N GLU A 44 -6.25 -2.60 -9.83
CA GLU A 44 -5.79 -3.41 -10.97
C GLU A 44 -6.54 -4.74 -11.07
N TYR A 45 -6.75 -5.43 -9.94
CA TYR A 45 -7.56 -6.65 -9.94
C TYR A 45 -9.01 -6.38 -10.33
N VAL A 46 -9.62 -5.32 -9.81
CA VAL A 46 -11.02 -4.98 -10.12
C VAL A 46 -11.18 -4.71 -11.61
N ARG A 47 -10.27 -3.94 -12.22
CA ARG A 47 -10.27 -3.69 -13.68
C ARG A 47 -10.07 -4.95 -14.51
N THR A 48 -9.25 -5.88 -14.00
CA THR A 48 -8.92 -7.11 -14.72
C THR A 48 -10.05 -8.14 -14.66
N VAL A 49 -10.71 -8.26 -13.51
CA VAL A 49 -11.69 -9.33 -13.23
C VAL A 49 -13.12 -8.92 -13.60
N PHE A 50 -13.49 -7.65 -13.39
CA PHE A 50 -14.87 -7.19 -13.56
C PHE A 50 -15.02 -6.32 -14.80
N SER A 51 -16.01 -6.64 -15.64
CA SER A 51 -16.32 -5.87 -16.85
C SER A 51 -16.78 -4.43 -16.57
N ASP A 52 -17.32 -4.18 -15.37
CA ASP A 52 -17.77 -2.88 -14.88
C ASP A 52 -16.79 -2.28 -13.84
N GLY A 53 -15.52 -2.72 -13.85
CA GLY A 53 -14.52 -2.35 -12.86
C GLY A 53 -14.39 -0.84 -12.60
N GLU A 54 -14.43 0.00 -13.65
CA GLU A 54 -14.37 1.47 -13.46
C GLU A 54 -15.58 2.03 -12.68
N ILE A 55 -16.76 1.45 -12.83
CA ILE A 55 -17.96 1.86 -12.07
C ILE A 55 -17.79 1.46 -10.60
N ILE A 56 -17.23 0.27 -10.34
CA ILE A 56 -16.94 -0.20 -8.98
C ILE A 56 -15.92 0.74 -8.33
N LEU A 57 -14.83 1.06 -9.02
CA LEU A 57 -13.77 1.93 -8.49
C LEU A 57 -14.25 3.35 -8.24
N LYS A 58 -15.06 3.92 -9.14
CA LYS A 58 -15.67 5.23 -8.89
C LYS A 58 -16.48 5.26 -7.58
N ARG A 59 -17.24 4.21 -7.28
CA ARG A 59 -17.98 4.10 -6.01
C ARG A 59 -17.07 3.95 -4.79
N VAL A 60 -15.92 3.31 -4.95
CA VAL A 60 -14.90 3.21 -3.91
C VAL A 60 -14.33 4.60 -3.62
N ASP A 61 -13.98 5.35 -4.66
CA ASP A 61 -13.46 6.71 -4.55
C ASP A 61 -14.47 7.64 -3.87
N GLU A 62 -15.74 7.62 -4.30
CA GLU A 62 -16.82 8.39 -3.69
C GLU A 62 -16.96 8.10 -2.19
N LYS A 63 -16.98 6.82 -1.80
CA LYS A 63 -17.07 6.42 -0.38
C LYS A 63 -15.83 6.77 0.41
N PHE A 64 -14.65 6.73 -0.22
CA PHE A 64 -13.40 7.09 0.43
C PHE A 64 -13.34 8.60 0.67
N ALA A 65 -13.67 9.41 -0.34
CA ALA A 65 -13.75 10.86 -0.23
C ALA A 65 -14.79 11.31 0.80
N ASP A 66 -15.98 10.69 0.83
CA ASP A 66 -17.01 10.97 1.84
C ASP A 66 -16.50 10.76 3.28
N ARG A 67 -15.70 9.69 3.49
CA ARG A 67 -15.18 9.35 4.81
C ARG A 67 -13.93 10.12 5.23
N PHE A 68 -13.02 10.40 4.30
CA PHE A 68 -11.67 10.88 4.60
C PHE A 68 -11.31 12.20 3.92
N GLY A 69 -12.21 12.74 3.10
CA GLY A 69 -12.07 13.99 2.35
C GLY A 69 -11.34 13.84 1.02
N GLU A 70 -11.69 14.71 0.07
CA GLU A 70 -11.12 14.76 -1.29
C GLU A 70 -9.60 14.82 -1.31
N LYS A 71 -9.00 15.64 -0.44
CA LYS A 71 -7.54 15.76 -0.35
C LYS A 71 -6.84 14.44 -0.01
N SER A 72 -7.49 13.57 0.77
CA SER A 72 -6.95 12.24 1.07
C SER A 72 -7.07 11.30 -0.12
N LEU A 73 -8.14 11.44 -0.92
CA LEU A 73 -8.29 10.70 -2.18
C LEU A 73 -7.24 11.14 -3.21
N ASP A 74 -6.96 12.44 -3.32
CA ASP A 74 -5.92 12.97 -4.21
C ASP A 74 -4.55 12.33 -3.91
N ILE A 75 -4.14 12.32 -2.64
CA ILE A 75 -2.90 11.67 -2.19
C ILE A 75 -2.91 10.17 -2.53
N LEU A 76 -4.04 9.49 -2.34
CA LEU A 76 -4.18 8.08 -2.66
C LEU A 76 -3.99 7.81 -4.17
N GLN A 77 -4.56 8.67 -5.01
CA GLN A 77 -4.48 8.55 -6.46
C GLN A 77 -3.09 8.86 -7.02
N GLU A 78 -2.27 9.68 -6.35
CA GLU A 78 -0.87 9.90 -6.73
C GLU A 78 -0.06 8.60 -6.78
N TYR A 79 -0.36 7.66 -5.88
CA TYR A 79 0.30 6.35 -5.81
C TYR A 79 -0.07 5.40 -6.96
N LEU A 80 -1.07 5.71 -7.80
CA LEU A 80 -1.36 4.91 -9.00
C LEU A 80 -0.17 4.86 -9.97
N LYS A 81 0.66 5.91 -9.95
CA LYS A 81 1.87 6.04 -10.78
C LYS A 81 3.08 5.28 -10.20
N THR A 82 3.02 4.81 -8.96
CA THR A 82 4.13 4.11 -8.30
C THR A 82 4.17 2.64 -8.72
N ASP A 83 5.30 2.17 -9.23
CA ASP A 83 5.51 0.74 -9.42
C ASP A 83 5.92 0.07 -8.10
N PHE A 84 4.97 -0.59 -7.45
CA PHE A 84 5.21 -1.33 -6.21
C PHE A 84 5.88 -2.70 -6.43
N ASN A 85 5.95 -3.17 -7.69
CA ASN A 85 6.59 -4.44 -8.05
C ASN A 85 8.07 -4.27 -8.42
N LEU A 86 8.54 -3.03 -8.54
CA LEU A 86 9.94 -2.74 -8.82
C LEU A 86 10.81 -3.13 -7.62
N ILE A 87 11.59 -4.20 -7.77
CA ILE A 87 12.65 -4.61 -6.84
C ILE A 87 13.98 -4.18 -7.48
N SER A 88 14.63 -3.14 -6.96
CA SER A 88 15.95 -2.71 -7.41
C SER A 88 17.06 -3.54 -6.74
N GLY A 89 18.07 -3.92 -7.52
CA GLY A 89 19.05 -4.97 -7.20
C GLY A 89 20.09 -4.66 -6.12
N ASP A 90 19.99 -3.56 -5.40
CA ASP A 90 20.98 -3.16 -4.37
C ASP A 90 20.68 -3.75 -2.97
N ALA A 91 19.63 -4.60 -2.87
CA ALA A 91 19.10 -5.10 -1.61
C ALA A 91 19.46 -6.58 -1.29
N PHE A 92 20.44 -7.16 -2.00
CA PHE A 92 20.98 -8.49 -1.70
C PHE A 92 22.50 -8.48 -1.59
#